data_AF-A0A9P1HQH7-F1
#
_entry.id   AF-A0A9P1HQH7-F1
#
_cell.length_a   1.000
_cell.length_b   1.000
_cell.length_c   1.000
_cell.angle_alpha   90.00
_cell.angle_beta   90.00
_cell.angle_gamma   90.00
#
_symmetry.space_group_name_H-M   'P 1'
#
loop_
_entity.id
_entity.type
_entity.pdbx_description
1 polymer ?
#
loop_
_entity_poly.entity_id
_entity_poly.type
_entity_poly.pdbx_seq_one_letter_code
_entity_poly.pdbx_strand_id
1 'polypeptide(L)'
;MAGIWISSQQSYTSSPSSSEYDLAITRLVMPEKDENLSSEKGNAILKVTSDYTDMSIETDTNEVISEECNCEGENFCFQAYVDGKRTSRGKPFNCQLLKYLKQYGLDSSTKLETVKSFSFEEVVIVTYASTNHFAESRLAIKKIRNIMNNTIAYYDVGLRPHEVNELKTVCNLVYHKVNFSDFPPHTRNLHNYAFKPIIDAIAYKSYKVYWYVDASIRFRHLSNLLDFYQLLQSSALYDIDQVMNAIRTSHSQYFATHRGMHLYFPQNDALARKTLMYAAGIQFVRRGSYSKEVLKWYLLCALDQYCMAPRDASQSCRNLKKDPFNMYGHCHRFDQSALGAIKMSIFARERHNRINYTIWNKFLTVERSTRLASHITNLACPNKA
;
A
#
# COMPACT_ATOMS: atom_id res chain seq x y z
N MET A 1 -42.95 -29.26 44.45
CA MET A 1 -42.66 -28.25 43.42
C MET A 1 -41.43 -28.69 42.68
N ALA A 2 -41.60 -29.08 41.42
CA ALA A 2 -40.56 -29.51 40.52
C ALA A 2 -39.77 -28.29 39.99
N GLY A 3 -38.46 -28.45 39.82
CA GLY A 3 -37.57 -27.50 39.16
C GLY A 3 -36.50 -28.28 38.43
N ILE A 4 -36.71 -28.44 37.13
CA ILE A 4 -36.01 -29.31 36.19
C ILE A 4 -34.67 -28.69 35.79
N TRP A 5 -33.59 -29.47 35.86
CA TRP A 5 -32.32 -29.22 35.17
C TRP A 5 -32.42 -29.82 33.77
N ILE A 6 -32.29 -28.99 32.72
CA ILE A 6 -32.01 -29.44 31.35
C ILE A 6 -30.80 -28.68 30.83
N SER A 7 -29.82 -29.46 30.38
CA SER A 7 -28.66 -29.09 29.59
C SER A 7 -29.04 -28.55 28.21
N SER A 8 -28.31 -27.56 27.71
CA SER A 8 -28.13 -27.40 26.27
C SER A 8 -26.66 -27.15 25.94
N GLN A 9 -25.99 -28.22 25.51
CA GLN A 9 -24.90 -28.10 24.53
C GLN A 9 -25.52 -27.54 23.25
N GLN A 10 -25.09 -26.36 22.81
CA GLN A 10 -25.34 -25.94 21.44
C GLN A 10 -24.14 -26.38 20.59
N SER A 11 -24.42 -27.40 19.78
CA SER A 11 -23.62 -27.89 18.68
C SER A 11 -23.32 -26.75 17.70
N TYR A 12 -22.04 -26.57 17.36
CA TYR A 12 -21.63 -25.79 16.20
C TYR A 12 -22.16 -26.49 14.93
N THR A 13 -23.22 -25.94 14.35
CA THR A 13 -23.78 -26.41 13.08
C THR A 13 -22.99 -25.84 11.91
N SER A 14 -22.38 -26.76 11.16
CA SER A 14 -22.02 -26.73 9.73
C SER A 14 -21.38 -25.45 9.17
N SER A 15 -20.10 -25.57 8.82
CA SER A 15 -19.43 -24.72 7.83
C SER A 15 -20.28 -24.62 6.54
N PRO A 16 -20.34 -23.46 5.88
CA PRO A 16 -21.05 -23.33 4.61
C PRO A 16 -20.46 -24.30 3.57
N SER A 17 -21.32 -24.85 2.72
CA SER A 17 -20.87 -25.71 1.63
C SER A 17 -20.07 -24.90 0.59
N SER A 18 -19.17 -25.56 -0.15
CA SER A 18 -18.30 -24.89 -1.14
C SER A 18 -19.08 -24.06 -2.18
N SER A 19 -20.34 -24.42 -2.47
CA SER A 19 -21.19 -23.71 -3.42
C SER A 19 -21.72 -22.35 -2.92
N GLU A 20 -21.90 -22.17 -1.61
CA GLU A 20 -22.30 -20.88 -1.03
C GLU A 20 -21.15 -19.86 -1.07
N TYR A 21 -19.91 -20.32 -0.91
CA TYR A 21 -18.72 -19.52 -1.11
C TYR A 21 -18.54 -19.12 -2.58
N ASP A 22 -18.77 -20.04 -3.53
CA ASP A 22 -18.68 -19.76 -4.97
C ASP A 22 -19.71 -18.70 -5.44
N LEU A 23 -20.93 -18.74 -4.89
CA LEU A 23 -21.98 -17.73 -5.15
C LEU A 23 -21.63 -16.35 -4.56
N ALA A 24 -21.01 -16.30 -3.38
CA ALA A 24 -20.53 -15.06 -2.79
C ALA A 24 -19.36 -14.45 -3.60
N ILE A 25 -18.43 -15.29 -4.07
CA ILE A 25 -17.29 -14.89 -4.91
C ILE A 25 -17.77 -14.35 -6.27
N THR A 26 -18.77 -14.97 -6.90
CA THR A 26 -19.31 -14.53 -8.20
C THR A 26 -19.89 -13.11 -8.13
N ARG A 27 -20.50 -12.71 -7.00
CA ARG A 27 -21.00 -11.34 -6.79
C ARG A 27 -19.90 -10.31 -6.45
N LEU A 28 -18.72 -10.76 -6.05
CA LEU A 28 -17.60 -9.91 -5.62
C LEU A 28 -16.59 -9.59 -6.74
N VAL A 29 -16.59 -10.39 -7.81
CA VAL A 29 -15.60 -10.36 -8.90
C VAL A 29 -16.17 -9.86 -10.25
N MET A 30 -17.47 -9.55 -10.33
CA MET A 30 -18.09 -8.99 -11.54
C MET A 30 -18.00 -7.45 -11.56
N PRO A 31 -17.76 -6.81 -12.72
CA PRO A 31 -18.04 -5.39 -12.87
C PRO A 31 -19.57 -5.21 -12.86
N GLU A 32 -20.08 -4.39 -11.95
CA GLU A 32 -21.39 -3.78 -12.22
C GLU A 32 -21.20 -2.97 -13.52
N LYS A 33 -21.88 -3.40 -14.59
CA LYS A 33 -22.19 -2.47 -15.67
C LYS A 33 -23.04 -1.38 -15.01
N ASP A 34 -22.50 -0.17 -14.93
CA ASP A 34 -23.32 1.02 -14.70
C ASP A 34 -24.30 1.15 -15.89
N GLU A 35 -25.46 0.51 -15.79
CA GLU A 35 -26.56 0.62 -16.78
C GLU A 35 -27.33 1.94 -16.66
N ASN A 36 -26.76 2.96 -16.00
CA ASN A 36 -27.34 4.31 -15.90
C ASN A 36 -26.43 5.40 -16.48
N LEU A 37 -25.87 5.18 -17.68
CA LEU A 37 -25.57 6.28 -18.60
C LEU A 37 -26.57 6.24 -19.75
N SER A 38 -27.70 6.90 -19.54
CA SER A 38 -28.62 7.26 -20.61
C SER A 38 -27.86 8.05 -21.67
N SER A 39 -27.99 7.60 -22.91
CA SER A 39 -27.51 8.26 -24.11
C SER A 39 -28.09 9.67 -24.26
N GLU A 40 -27.26 10.69 -24.18
CA GLU A 40 -27.51 11.94 -24.89
C GLU A 40 -26.43 12.14 -25.95
N LYS A 41 -26.83 11.97 -27.20
CA LYS A 41 -26.06 12.39 -28.37
C LYS A 41 -26.02 13.91 -28.39
N GLY A 42 -24.92 14.48 -27.91
CA GLY A 42 -24.57 15.88 -28.13
C GLY A 42 -23.26 15.99 -28.91
N ASN A 43 -23.34 16.38 -30.18
CA ASN A 43 -22.17 16.75 -30.97
C ASN A 43 -21.52 17.99 -30.35
N ALA A 44 -20.48 17.80 -29.54
CA ALA A 44 -19.60 18.88 -29.10
C ALA A 44 -18.21 18.63 -29.69
N ILE A 45 -17.87 19.40 -30.72
CA ILE A 45 -16.51 19.52 -31.24
C ILE A 45 -15.69 20.21 -30.14
N LEU A 46 -14.98 19.43 -29.33
CA LEU A 46 -14.03 19.95 -28.35
C LEU A 46 -12.76 20.42 -29.07
N LYS A 47 -12.65 21.74 -29.23
CA LYS A 47 -11.37 22.40 -29.55
C LYS A 47 -10.37 22.09 -28.43
N VAL A 48 -9.32 21.36 -28.78
CA VAL A 48 -8.13 21.20 -27.95
C VAL A 48 -7.41 22.55 -27.92
N THR A 49 -7.55 23.31 -26.85
CA THR A 49 -6.68 24.46 -26.58
C THR A 49 -5.40 23.95 -25.93
N SER A 50 -4.30 24.06 -26.67
CA SER A 50 -2.94 23.72 -26.25
C SER A 50 -2.38 24.83 -25.37
N ASP A 51 -2.63 24.77 -24.06
CA ASP A 51 -1.90 25.59 -23.10
C ASP A 51 -0.73 24.76 -22.54
N TYR A 52 0.34 24.66 -23.33
CA TYR A 52 1.67 24.20 -22.89
C TYR A 52 2.71 25.07 -23.56
N THR A 53 3.17 26.09 -22.85
CA THR A 53 4.44 26.75 -23.14
C THR A 53 5.49 26.29 -22.12
N ASP A 54 6.63 25.94 -22.68
CA ASP A 54 7.91 25.51 -22.11
C ASP A 54 8.12 25.66 -20.59
N MET A 55 8.26 24.50 -19.93
CA MET A 55 9.15 24.37 -18.78
C MET A 55 10.38 23.59 -19.23
N SER A 56 11.42 24.33 -19.63
CA SER A 56 12.77 23.82 -19.82
C SER A 56 13.30 23.33 -18.48
N ILE A 57 13.47 22.02 -18.33
CA ILE A 57 14.15 21.40 -17.19
C ILE A 57 15.64 21.58 -17.41
N GLU A 58 16.27 22.53 -16.72
CA GLU A 58 17.72 22.57 -16.58
C GLU A 58 18.19 21.36 -15.76
N THR A 59 18.83 20.41 -16.45
CA THR A 59 19.53 19.27 -15.85
C THR A 59 20.93 19.71 -15.45
N ASP A 60 21.10 20.17 -14.22
CA ASP A 60 22.42 20.32 -13.61
C ASP A 60 22.78 19.05 -12.82
N THR A 61 23.63 18.23 -13.44
CA THR A 61 24.81 17.50 -12.92
C THR A 61 25.09 16.30 -13.83
N ASN A 62 26.37 16.06 -14.13
CA ASN A 62 26.93 14.98 -14.95
C ASN A 62 26.66 13.57 -14.37
N GLU A 63 25.41 13.18 -14.21
CA GLU A 63 25.03 11.79 -13.96
C GLU A 63 24.86 11.12 -15.33
N VAL A 64 25.78 10.23 -15.71
CA VAL A 64 25.64 9.42 -16.92
C VAL A 64 24.45 8.48 -16.71
N ILE A 65 23.26 8.93 -17.10
CA ILE A 65 22.06 8.11 -17.14
C ILE A 65 22.29 7.09 -18.25
N SER A 66 22.69 5.87 -17.88
CA SER A 66 22.69 4.73 -18.79
C SER A 66 21.33 4.65 -19.48
N GLU A 67 21.30 4.67 -20.82
CA GLU A 67 20.05 4.47 -21.59
C GLU A 67 19.56 3.01 -21.50
N GLU A 68 20.35 2.12 -20.92
CA GLU A 68 20.08 0.70 -20.85
C GLU A 68 19.17 0.36 -19.66
N CYS A 69 18.08 -0.32 -19.98
CA CYS A 69 17.13 -0.84 -18.99
C CYS A 69 17.60 -2.12 -18.31
N ASN A 70 18.84 -2.56 -18.54
CA ASN A 70 19.36 -3.81 -18.03
C ASN A 70 20.50 -3.54 -17.05
N CYS A 71 20.38 -4.09 -15.84
CA CYS A 71 21.42 -4.05 -14.83
C CYS A 71 21.73 -5.48 -14.41
N GLU A 72 22.80 -6.07 -14.94
CA GLU A 72 23.21 -7.46 -14.69
C GLU A 72 22.06 -8.47 -14.93
N GLY A 73 21.31 -8.32 -16.03
CA GLY A 73 20.16 -9.18 -16.33
C GLY A 73 18.84 -8.73 -15.71
N GLU A 74 18.86 -7.76 -14.78
CA GLU A 74 17.65 -7.23 -14.15
C GLU A 74 17.05 -6.07 -14.96
N ASN A 75 15.72 -6.09 -15.17
CA ASN A 75 15.04 -4.97 -15.83
C ASN A 75 14.86 -3.77 -14.87
N PHE A 76 15.39 -2.62 -15.25
CA PHE A 76 15.37 -1.35 -14.51
C PHE A 76 14.51 -0.26 -15.15
N CYS A 77 13.72 -0.60 -16.18
CA CYS A 77 12.72 0.30 -16.75
C CYS A 77 11.31 -0.24 -16.52
N PHE A 78 10.45 0.59 -15.93
CA PHE A 78 9.05 0.25 -15.74
C PHE A 78 8.31 0.18 -17.07
N GLN A 79 7.42 -0.79 -17.22
CA GLN A 79 6.61 -0.98 -18.42
C GLN A 79 5.17 -0.53 -18.12
N ALA A 80 4.68 0.43 -18.88
CA ALA A 80 3.31 0.93 -18.77
C ALA A 80 2.37 0.13 -19.67
N TYR A 81 1.18 -0.22 -19.17
CA TYR A 81 0.18 -0.97 -19.91
C TYR A 81 -1.19 -0.27 -19.94
N VAL A 82 -1.92 -0.49 -21.03
CA VAL A 82 -3.35 -0.17 -21.19
C VAL A 82 -4.00 -1.34 -21.94
N ASP A 83 -5.07 -1.92 -21.39
CA ASP A 83 -5.84 -3.02 -21.99
C ASP A 83 -4.99 -4.24 -22.44
N GLY A 84 -4.00 -4.59 -21.62
CA GLY A 84 -3.04 -5.67 -21.87
C GLY A 84 -1.95 -5.34 -22.88
N LYS A 85 -1.92 -4.12 -23.43
CA LYS A 85 -0.91 -3.68 -24.39
C LYS A 85 0.09 -2.77 -23.72
N ARG A 86 1.38 -3.04 -23.94
CA ARG A 86 2.45 -2.13 -23.54
C ARG A 86 2.31 -0.82 -24.33
N THR A 87 2.26 0.31 -23.64
CA THR A 87 2.08 1.63 -24.25
C THR A 87 3.35 2.47 -24.22
N SER A 88 4.10 2.39 -23.13
CA SER A 88 5.30 3.20 -22.93
C SER A 88 6.22 2.55 -21.90
N ARG A 89 7.42 3.12 -21.76
CA ARG A 89 8.46 2.65 -20.87
C ARG A 89 9.02 3.84 -20.11
N GLY A 90 9.20 3.69 -18.80
CA GLY A 90 9.84 4.69 -17.97
C GLY A 90 11.34 4.79 -18.27
N LYS A 91 11.95 5.90 -17.84
CA LYS A 91 13.40 6.03 -17.84
C LYS A 91 14.03 4.99 -16.89
N PRO A 92 15.27 4.56 -17.18
CA PRO A 92 15.96 3.59 -16.34
C PRO A 92 16.26 4.16 -14.95
N PHE A 93 16.13 3.31 -13.93
CA PHE A 93 16.70 3.57 -12.62
C PHE A 93 18.23 3.34 -12.65
N ASN A 94 18.97 3.99 -11.75
CA ASN A 94 20.42 3.82 -11.65
C ASN A 94 20.78 2.36 -11.25
N CYS A 95 21.66 1.70 -12.03
CA CYS A 95 22.04 0.30 -11.78
C CYS A 95 22.70 0.06 -10.42
N GLN A 96 23.27 1.09 -9.77
CA GLN A 96 23.79 0.97 -8.40
C GLN A 96 22.72 0.58 -7.38
N LEU A 97 21.43 0.77 -7.71
CA LEU A 97 20.31 0.37 -6.86
C LEU A 97 20.06 -1.15 -6.83
N LEU A 98 20.67 -1.92 -7.75
CA LEU A 98 20.54 -3.38 -7.80
C LEU A 98 20.95 -4.06 -6.49
N LYS A 99 21.94 -3.51 -5.78
CA LYS A 99 22.38 -4.03 -4.48
C LYS A 99 21.24 -4.10 -3.46
N TYR A 100 20.31 -3.13 -3.49
CA TYR A 100 19.16 -3.10 -2.59
C TYR A 100 18.11 -4.15 -2.97
N LEU A 101 17.85 -4.34 -4.27
CA LEU A 101 16.95 -5.40 -4.73
C LEU A 101 17.46 -6.78 -4.30
N LYS A 102 18.75 -7.06 -4.50
CA LYS A 102 19.40 -8.29 -4.04
C LYS A 102 19.35 -8.43 -2.52
N GLN A 103 19.65 -7.36 -1.77
CA GLN A 103 19.61 -7.35 -0.31
C GLN A 103 18.23 -7.75 0.24
N TYR A 104 17.14 -7.32 -0.40
CA TYR A 104 15.78 -7.59 0.04
C TYR A 104 15.07 -8.73 -0.72
N GLY A 105 15.76 -9.42 -1.63
CA GLY A 105 15.21 -10.54 -2.39
C GLY A 105 14.11 -10.12 -3.38
N LEU A 106 14.17 -8.89 -3.89
CA LEU A 106 13.21 -8.30 -4.84
C LEU A 106 13.70 -8.36 -6.29
N ASP A 107 14.95 -8.77 -6.52
CA ASP A 107 15.51 -9.03 -7.85
C ASP A 107 14.93 -10.31 -8.47
N SER A 108 14.94 -10.42 -9.79
CA SER A 108 14.38 -11.53 -10.56
C SER A 108 15.03 -12.88 -10.27
N SER A 109 16.32 -12.90 -9.88
CA SER A 109 17.06 -14.15 -9.62
C SER A 109 16.66 -14.82 -8.31
N THR A 110 16.20 -14.04 -7.33
CA THR A 110 15.70 -14.57 -6.05
C THR A 110 14.43 -15.38 -6.25
N LYS A 111 14.50 -16.71 -6.08
CA LYS A 111 13.32 -17.58 -6.06
C LYS A 111 12.48 -17.26 -4.82
N LEU A 112 11.18 -17.03 -5.02
CA LEU A 112 10.25 -16.82 -3.92
C LEU A 112 9.22 -17.95 -3.83
N GLU A 113 8.94 -18.36 -2.60
CA GLU A 113 7.79 -19.17 -2.27
C GLU A 113 6.55 -18.26 -2.27
N THR A 114 5.59 -18.52 -3.18
CA THR A 114 4.28 -17.88 -3.12
C THR A 114 3.48 -18.49 -1.98
N VAL A 115 3.05 -17.65 -1.05
CA VAL A 115 2.29 -18.07 0.13
C VAL A 115 0.85 -18.33 -0.27
N LYS A 116 0.42 -19.60 -0.21
CA LYS A 116 -0.95 -20.00 -0.54
C LYS A 116 -1.90 -19.91 0.63
N SER A 117 -1.47 -20.45 1.76
CA SER A 117 -2.21 -20.48 3.02
C SER A 117 -1.40 -19.89 4.15
N PHE A 118 -2.09 -19.39 5.16
CA PHE A 118 -1.51 -18.85 6.39
C PHE A 118 -2.55 -18.89 7.53
N SER A 119 -2.09 -19.09 8.76
CA SER A 119 -2.91 -18.99 9.96
C SER A 119 -3.06 -17.54 10.41
N PHE A 120 -4.03 -17.29 11.29
CA PHE A 120 -4.24 -15.97 11.86
C PHE A 120 -3.00 -15.46 12.60
N GLU A 121 -2.32 -16.34 13.36
CA GLU A 121 -1.16 -16.04 14.20
C GLU A 121 0.09 -15.70 13.38
N GLU A 122 0.19 -16.19 12.14
CA GLU A 122 1.30 -15.90 11.23
C GLU A 122 1.27 -14.46 10.69
N VAL A 123 0.12 -13.77 10.78
CA VAL A 123 -0.02 -12.39 10.29
C VAL A 123 0.71 -11.42 11.21
N VAL A 124 1.69 -10.70 10.66
CA VAL A 124 2.45 -9.67 11.38
C VAL A 124 1.82 -8.30 11.17
N ILE A 125 1.78 -7.46 12.21
CA ILE A 125 1.42 -6.05 12.07
C ILE A 125 2.70 -5.22 11.99
N VAL A 126 3.02 -4.74 10.81
CA VAL A 126 4.12 -3.81 10.54
C VAL A 126 3.63 -2.39 10.79
N THR A 127 4.27 -1.68 11.71
CA THR A 127 4.01 -0.27 11.97
C THR A 127 5.30 0.48 12.27
N TYR A 128 5.24 1.79 12.34
CA TYR A 128 6.42 2.64 12.47
C TYR A 128 6.04 4.01 13.01
N ALA A 129 7.00 4.68 13.66
CA ALA A 129 6.88 6.11 13.94
C ALA A 129 8.24 6.76 14.20
N SER A 130 8.26 8.08 14.08
CA SER A 130 9.21 8.96 14.75
C SER A 130 8.52 9.64 15.93
N THR A 131 9.29 10.35 16.75
CA THR A 131 8.83 11.00 17.98
C THR A 131 7.56 11.84 17.80
N ASN A 132 7.42 12.57 16.69
CA ASN A 132 6.25 13.44 16.46
C ASN A 132 4.93 12.67 16.19
N HIS A 133 5.01 11.36 15.97
CA HIS A 133 3.88 10.45 15.81
C HIS A 133 3.87 9.32 16.86
N PHE A 134 4.79 9.34 17.84
CA PHE A 134 4.89 8.28 18.83
C PHE A 134 3.61 8.12 19.64
N ALA A 135 3.01 9.22 20.13
CA ALA A 135 1.74 9.19 20.86
C ALA A 135 0.59 8.55 20.07
N GLU A 136 0.52 8.81 18.76
CA GLU A 136 -0.47 8.17 17.89
C GLU A 136 -0.18 6.68 17.76
N SER A 137 1.08 6.29 17.58
CA SER A 137 1.47 4.88 17.50
C SER A 137 1.16 4.12 18.80
N ARG A 138 1.28 4.76 19.97
CA ARG A 138 0.93 4.15 21.26
C ARG A 138 -0.55 3.78 21.31
N LEU A 139 -1.43 4.69 20.87
CA LEU A 139 -2.86 4.37 20.76
C LEU A 139 -3.12 3.28 19.72
N ALA A 140 -2.41 3.27 18.59
CA ALA A 140 -2.51 2.22 17.59
C ALA A 140 -2.23 0.85 18.21
N ILE A 141 -1.07 0.73 18.88
CA ILE A 141 -0.63 -0.50 19.57
C ILE A 141 -1.67 -0.94 20.58
N LYS A 142 -2.15 -0.04 21.44
CA LYS A 142 -3.17 -0.37 22.44
C LYS A 142 -4.45 -0.92 21.79
N LYS A 143 -4.92 -0.30 20.71
CA LYS A 143 -6.12 -0.75 19.98
C LYS A 143 -5.89 -2.11 19.31
N ILE A 144 -4.73 -2.33 18.69
CA ILE A 144 -4.36 -3.63 18.11
C ILE A 144 -4.34 -4.70 19.20
N ARG A 145 -3.71 -4.42 20.35
CA ARG A 145 -3.58 -5.37 21.48
C ARG A 145 -4.91 -5.72 22.14
N ASN A 146 -5.90 -4.83 22.09
CA ASN A 146 -7.26 -5.16 22.53
C ASN A 146 -7.97 -6.17 21.61
N ILE A 147 -7.44 -6.40 20.40
CA ILE A 147 -8.11 -7.23 19.40
C ILE A 147 -7.29 -8.50 19.07
N MET A 148 -5.96 -8.40 19.02
CA MET A 148 -5.10 -9.51 18.60
C MET A 148 -3.74 -9.51 19.31
N ASN A 149 -3.23 -10.72 19.54
CA ASN A 149 -1.94 -10.95 20.21
C ASN A 149 -0.77 -11.19 19.23
N ASN A 150 -1.01 -11.01 17.93
CA ASN A 150 -0.03 -11.19 16.86
C ASN A 150 1.24 -10.35 17.06
N THR A 151 2.32 -10.77 16.41
CA THR A 151 3.56 -10.01 16.37
C THR A 151 3.34 -8.62 15.80
N ILE A 152 3.78 -7.59 16.51
CA ILE A 152 3.92 -6.22 16.00
C ILE A 152 5.40 -6.02 15.65
N ALA A 153 5.72 -5.82 14.37
CA ALA A 153 7.03 -5.37 13.94
C ALA A 153 7.02 -3.83 13.90
N TYR A 154 7.71 -3.22 14.86
CA TYR A 154 7.74 -1.76 15.01
C TYR A 154 9.06 -1.20 14.48
N TYR A 155 8.97 -0.35 13.46
CA TYR A 155 10.12 0.31 12.85
C TYR A 155 10.28 1.74 13.36
N ASP A 156 11.39 1.99 14.05
CA ASP A 156 11.82 3.29 14.53
C ASP A 156 12.49 4.07 13.40
N VAL A 157 11.85 5.17 13.02
CA VAL A 157 12.35 6.13 12.01
C VAL A 157 12.77 7.47 12.64
N GLY A 158 12.94 7.53 13.97
CA GLY A 158 13.38 8.71 14.70
C GLY A 158 12.72 8.87 16.07
N LEU A 159 12.76 7.85 16.92
CA LEU A 159 12.30 7.88 18.31
C LEU A 159 13.38 8.35 19.29
N ARG A 160 12.95 8.83 20.45
CA ARG A 160 13.81 9.16 21.60
C ARG A 160 14.09 7.91 22.45
N PRO A 161 15.22 7.86 23.18
CA PRO A 161 15.58 6.68 23.98
C PRO A 161 14.50 6.21 24.98
N HIS A 162 13.77 7.12 25.63
CA HIS A 162 12.69 6.73 26.56
C HIS A 162 11.48 6.13 25.84
N GLU A 163 11.19 6.57 24.61
CA GLU A 163 10.11 6.02 23.77
C GLU A 163 10.46 4.60 23.33
N VAL A 164 11.73 4.37 22.97
CA VAL A 164 12.26 3.03 22.67
C VAL A 164 12.18 2.12 23.91
N ASN A 165 12.49 2.63 25.10
CA ASN A 165 12.38 1.85 26.33
C ASN A 165 10.93 1.48 26.66
N GLU A 166 9.97 2.37 26.41
CA GLU A 166 8.54 2.03 26.53
C GLU A 166 8.13 0.93 25.54
N LEU A 167 8.60 0.97 24.29
CA LEU A 167 8.26 -0.09 23.31
C LEU A 167 8.75 -1.48 23.74
N LYS A 168 9.86 -1.59 24.47
CA LYS A 168 10.39 -2.87 24.98
C LYS A 168 9.45 -3.54 25.98
N THR A 169 8.59 -2.78 26.66
CA THR A 169 7.62 -3.32 27.63
C THR A 169 6.39 -3.93 26.95
N VAL A 170 6.19 -3.70 25.66
CA VAL A 170 5.03 -4.18 24.91
C VAL A 170 5.12 -5.68 24.63
N CYS A 171 3.98 -6.36 24.71
CA CYS A 171 3.88 -7.80 24.42
C CYS A 171 3.98 -8.06 22.93
N ASN A 172 4.68 -9.15 22.56
CA ASN A 172 4.82 -9.62 21.19
C ASN A 172 5.18 -8.50 20.20
N LEU A 173 6.03 -7.57 20.63
CA LEU A 173 6.54 -6.48 19.80
C LEU A 173 8.02 -6.73 19.52
N VAL A 174 8.37 -6.72 18.24
CA VAL A 174 9.74 -6.77 17.75
C VAL A 174 10.12 -5.36 17.32
N TYR A 175 11.11 -4.79 17.98
CA TYR A 175 11.62 -3.45 17.68
C TYR A 175 12.72 -3.53 16.61
N HIS A 176 12.62 -2.68 15.59
CA HIS A 176 13.59 -2.51 14.52
C HIS A 176 13.98 -1.04 14.42
N LYS A 177 15.28 -0.72 14.38
CA LYS A 177 15.75 0.64 14.08
C LYS A 177 16.10 0.75 12.61
N VAL A 178 15.52 1.72 11.90
CA VAL A 178 15.89 2.00 10.50
C VAL A 178 17.20 2.78 10.49
N ASN A 179 18.26 2.16 9.97
CA ASN A 179 19.54 2.84 9.78
C ASN A 179 19.55 3.56 8.43
N PHE A 180 19.15 4.83 8.41
CA PHE A 180 19.11 5.64 7.19
C PHE A 180 20.47 5.81 6.50
N SER A 181 21.58 5.56 7.20
CA SER A 181 22.93 5.63 6.62
C SER A 181 23.18 4.54 5.58
N ASP A 182 22.36 3.48 5.57
CA ASP A 182 22.46 2.37 4.61
C ASP A 182 21.81 2.73 3.26
N PHE A 183 21.06 3.84 3.20
CA PHE A 183 20.25 4.27 2.07
C PHE A 183 20.68 5.65 1.53
N PRO A 184 20.24 6.04 0.31
CA PRO A 184 20.52 7.37 -0.22
C PRO A 184 20.08 8.49 0.74
N PRO A 185 20.85 9.59 0.88
CA PRO A 185 20.62 10.59 1.94
C PRO A 185 19.20 11.18 2.01
N HIS A 186 18.50 11.32 0.87
CA HIS A 186 17.14 11.86 0.84
C HIS A 186 16.13 10.99 1.59
N THR A 187 16.38 9.69 1.76
CA THR A 187 15.41 8.78 2.41
C THR A 187 15.24 9.08 3.90
N ARG A 188 16.18 9.81 4.51
CA ARG A 188 16.07 10.29 5.90
C ARG A 188 15.03 11.40 6.06
N ASN A 189 14.67 12.10 4.98
CA ASN A 189 13.63 13.12 5.03
C ASN A 189 12.24 12.47 5.06
N LEU A 190 11.65 12.35 6.25
CA LEU A 190 10.35 11.70 6.43
C LEU A 190 9.19 12.36 5.67
N HIS A 191 9.34 13.61 5.21
CA HIS A 191 8.30 14.32 4.44
C HIS A 191 8.17 13.84 2.99
N ASN A 192 9.18 13.17 2.44
CA ASN A 192 9.07 12.56 1.11
C ASN A 192 8.50 11.14 1.13
N TYR A 193 8.26 10.58 2.32
CA TYR A 193 7.70 9.23 2.53
C TYR A 193 8.51 8.07 1.93
N ALA A 194 9.74 8.29 1.45
CA ALA A 194 10.60 7.25 0.86
C ALA A 194 10.93 6.12 1.86
N PHE A 195 10.96 6.43 3.15
CA PHE A 195 11.21 5.45 4.20
C PHE A 195 10.15 4.33 4.26
N LYS A 196 8.92 4.57 3.78
CA LYS A 196 7.85 3.58 3.83
C LYS A 196 8.10 2.38 2.91
N PRO A 197 8.36 2.57 1.59
CA PRO A 197 8.79 1.48 0.71
C PRO A 197 10.02 0.73 1.22
N ILE A 198 10.95 1.41 1.90
CA ILE A 198 12.11 0.77 2.54
C ILE A 198 11.67 -0.18 3.65
N ILE A 199 10.78 0.26 4.56
CA ILE A 199 10.22 -0.60 5.60
C ILE A 199 9.47 -1.77 4.97
N ASP A 200 8.68 -1.53 3.92
CA ASP A 200 7.97 -2.60 3.19
C ASP A 200 8.95 -3.63 2.63
N ALA A 201 10.07 -3.22 2.02
CA ALA A 201 11.07 -4.16 1.51
C ALA A 201 11.74 -4.98 2.63
N ILE A 202 12.04 -4.35 3.77
CA ILE A 202 12.57 -5.05 4.94
C ILE A 202 11.55 -6.06 5.48
N ALA A 203 10.30 -5.63 5.67
CA ALA A 203 9.21 -6.46 6.15
C ALA A 203 8.92 -7.62 5.20
N TYR A 204 8.92 -7.37 3.89
CA TYR A 204 8.68 -8.39 2.87
C TYR A 204 9.72 -9.50 2.90
N LYS A 205 10.99 -9.17 3.15
CA LYS A 205 12.06 -10.16 3.37
C LYS A 205 11.80 -10.98 4.63
N SER A 206 11.41 -10.33 5.72
CA SER A 206 11.27 -10.94 7.04
C SER A 206 9.97 -11.74 7.23
N TYR A 207 8.87 -11.33 6.60
CA TYR A 207 7.52 -11.82 6.91
C TYR A 207 6.80 -12.29 5.65
N LYS A 208 6.09 -13.43 5.76
CA LYS A 208 5.34 -14.06 4.66
C LYS A 208 4.02 -13.36 4.38
N VAL A 209 3.36 -12.86 5.43
CA VAL A 209 2.07 -12.18 5.35
C VAL A 209 1.99 -11.13 6.45
N TYR A 210 1.60 -9.91 6.11
CA TYR A 210 1.58 -8.80 7.06
C TYR A 210 0.61 -7.70 6.70
N TRP A 211 0.14 -7.01 7.73
CA TRP A 211 -0.50 -5.70 7.62
C TRP A 211 0.55 -4.60 7.75
N TYR A 212 0.69 -3.72 6.77
CA TYR A 212 1.45 -2.48 6.88
C TYR A 212 0.52 -1.34 7.31
N VAL A 213 0.80 -0.70 8.46
CA VAL A 213 -0.15 0.20 9.12
C VAL A 213 0.54 1.46 9.65
N ASP A 214 0.11 2.64 9.17
CA ASP A 214 0.56 3.94 9.68
C ASP A 214 0.24 4.09 11.18
N ALA A 215 1.09 4.81 11.92
CA ALA A 215 0.89 5.14 13.33
C ALA A 215 -0.47 5.80 13.67
N SER A 216 -1.14 6.41 12.69
CA SER A 216 -2.45 7.08 12.88
C SER A 216 -3.66 6.15 12.67
N ILE A 217 -3.48 4.94 12.18
CA ILE A 217 -4.60 4.03 11.85
C ILE A 217 -5.05 3.26 13.09
N ARG A 218 -6.37 3.09 13.25
CA ARG A 218 -6.96 2.24 14.28
C ARG A 218 -7.91 1.23 13.64
N PHE A 219 -7.81 0.00 14.09
CA PHE A 219 -8.82 -1.03 13.86
C PHE A 219 -9.98 -0.79 14.82
N ARG A 220 -11.21 -0.63 14.31
CA ARG A 220 -12.41 -0.47 15.15
C ARG A 220 -13.12 -1.81 15.38
N HIS A 221 -13.43 -2.50 14.28
CA HIS A 221 -14.09 -3.80 14.30
C HIS A 221 -13.38 -4.73 13.32
N LEU A 222 -13.04 -5.93 13.79
CA LEU A 222 -12.46 -7.03 13.01
C LEU A 222 -13.46 -8.18 12.86
N SER A 223 -14.76 -7.86 12.76
CA SER A 223 -15.87 -8.81 12.95
C SER A 223 -15.72 -10.09 12.13
N ASN A 224 -15.08 -10.01 10.96
CA ASN A 224 -14.91 -11.10 10.01
C ASN A 224 -13.47 -11.19 9.47
N LEU A 225 -12.46 -10.86 10.28
CA LEU A 225 -11.05 -10.89 9.80
C LEU A 225 -10.59 -12.31 9.44
N LEU A 226 -11.11 -13.34 10.12
CA LEU A 226 -10.89 -14.73 9.75
C LEU A 226 -11.53 -15.06 8.39
N ASP A 227 -12.77 -14.63 8.15
CA ASP A 227 -13.43 -14.82 6.85
C ASP A 227 -12.70 -14.08 5.74
N PHE A 228 -12.15 -12.90 6.02
CA PHE A 228 -11.28 -12.19 5.08
C PHE A 228 -10.04 -13.01 4.73
N TYR A 229 -9.36 -13.57 5.73
CA TYR A 229 -8.20 -14.43 5.48
C TYR A 229 -8.56 -15.71 4.74
N GLN A 230 -9.70 -16.34 5.06
CA GLN A 230 -10.20 -17.51 4.32
C GLN A 230 -10.50 -17.16 2.86
N LEU A 231 -11.16 -16.02 2.62
CA LEU A 231 -11.46 -15.53 1.29
C LEU A 231 -10.19 -15.30 0.46
N LEU A 232 -9.15 -14.68 1.05
CA LEU A 232 -7.86 -14.48 0.37
C LEU A 232 -7.13 -15.79 0.05
N GLN A 233 -7.35 -16.82 0.86
CA GLN A 233 -6.76 -18.15 0.69
C GLN A 233 -7.57 -19.04 -0.26
N SER A 234 -8.78 -18.64 -0.63
CA SER A 234 -9.59 -19.34 -1.63
C SER A 234 -8.96 -19.26 -3.03
N SER A 235 -9.13 -20.32 -3.82
CA SER A 235 -8.58 -20.44 -5.18
C SER A 235 -9.02 -19.31 -6.11
N ALA A 236 -10.13 -18.62 -5.82
CA ALA A 236 -10.63 -17.51 -6.61
C ALA A 236 -9.80 -16.21 -6.49
N LEU A 237 -9.10 -16.00 -5.37
CA LEU A 237 -8.33 -14.77 -5.10
C LEU A 237 -6.83 -15.03 -4.86
N TYR A 238 -6.37 -16.27 -5.04
CA TYR A 238 -4.98 -16.65 -4.86
C TYR A 238 -4.01 -15.79 -5.71
N ASP A 239 -4.39 -15.50 -6.96
CA ASP A 239 -3.60 -14.70 -7.89
C ASP A 239 -3.96 -13.21 -7.89
N ILE A 240 -4.90 -12.76 -7.05
CA ILE A 240 -5.43 -11.39 -7.14
C ILE A 240 -4.92 -10.50 -5.98
N ASP A 241 -4.38 -9.33 -6.37
CA ASP A 241 -3.90 -8.20 -5.55
C ASP A 241 -3.22 -8.61 -4.24
N GLN A 242 -1.98 -9.09 -4.31
CA GLN A 242 -1.20 -9.46 -3.11
C GLN A 242 -0.69 -8.26 -2.30
N VAL A 243 -1.04 -7.02 -2.70
CA VAL A 243 -0.72 -5.76 -2.01
C VAL A 243 -1.96 -4.87 -1.99
N MET A 244 -2.85 -5.08 -1.04
CA MET A 244 -4.16 -4.45 -1.08
C MET A 244 -4.25 -3.23 -0.15
N ASN A 245 -4.68 -2.08 -0.68
CA ASN A 245 -4.91 -0.86 0.11
C ASN A 245 -6.36 -0.76 0.58
N ALA A 246 -6.59 -0.49 1.86
CA ALA A 246 -7.95 -0.50 2.42
C ALA A 246 -8.69 0.85 2.32
N ILE A 247 -7.99 1.98 2.21
CA ILE A 247 -8.62 3.32 2.28
C ILE A 247 -8.59 4.01 0.92
N ARG A 248 -9.77 4.38 0.43
CA ARG A 248 -9.99 5.23 -0.74
C ARG A 248 -9.80 6.71 -0.39
N THR A 249 -9.18 7.47 -1.29
CA THR A 249 -9.15 8.94 -1.21
C THR A 249 -10.37 9.54 -1.93
N SER A 250 -10.53 10.86 -1.89
CA SER A 250 -11.61 11.58 -2.57
C SER A 250 -11.24 12.09 -3.97
N HIS A 251 -10.09 11.67 -4.53
CA HIS A 251 -9.56 12.17 -5.79
C HIS A 251 -8.89 11.09 -6.62
N SER A 252 -8.70 11.35 -7.91
CA SER A 252 -8.08 10.41 -8.85
C SER A 252 -6.57 10.31 -8.65
N GLN A 253 -5.97 9.31 -9.30
CA GLN A 253 -4.52 9.16 -9.42
C GLN A 253 -3.92 10.33 -10.19
N TYR A 254 -4.60 10.78 -11.25
CA TYR A 254 -4.19 11.93 -12.05
C TYR A 254 -4.12 13.22 -11.21
N PHE A 255 -5.09 13.41 -10.31
CA PHE A 255 -5.20 14.65 -9.53
C PHE A 255 -3.98 14.91 -8.65
N ALA A 256 -3.37 13.87 -8.09
CA ALA A 256 -2.39 14.01 -7.02
C ALA A 256 -1.01 13.38 -7.33
N THR A 257 -0.73 13.09 -8.60
CA THR A 257 0.55 12.54 -9.05
C THR A 257 1.31 13.58 -9.86
N HIS A 258 2.52 13.90 -9.41
CA HIS A 258 3.36 14.88 -10.06
C HIS A 258 3.96 14.30 -11.35
N ARG A 259 4.02 15.10 -12.42
CA ARG A 259 4.50 14.65 -13.74
C ARG A 259 5.93 14.12 -13.74
N GLY A 260 6.79 14.62 -12.85
CA GLY A 260 8.15 14.09 -12.70
C GLY A 260 8.17 12.58 -12.37
N MET A 261 7.16 12.06 -11.66
CA MET A 261 7.05 10.62 -11.42
C MET A 261 6.70 9.85 -12.70
N HIS A 262 6.00 10.48 -13.66
CA HIS A 262 5.65 9.84 -14.94
C HIS A 262 6.88 9.56 -15.81
N LEU A 263 8.01 10.22 -15.54
CA LEU A 263 9.27 9.88 -16.19
C LEU A 263 9.72 8.46 -15.83
N TYR A 264 9.47 8.02 -14.59
CA TYR A 264 9.81 6.67 -14.11
C TYR A 264 8.65 5.70 -14.30
N PHE A 265 7.42 6.14 -14.03
CA PHE A 265 6.19 5.35 -14.13
C PHE A 265 5.21 6.03 -15.08
N PRO A 266 5.38 5.88 -16.40
CA PRO A 266 4.47 6.48 -17.37
C PRO A 266 3.03 6.03 -17.10
N GLN A 267 2.12 6.99 -17.15
CA GLN A 267 0.69 6.77 -16.93
C GLN A 267 -0.11 7.24 -18.13
N ASN A 268 -1.22 6.53 -18.40
CA ASN A 268 -2.25 7.03 -19.30
C ASN A 268 -3.18 7.95 -18.51
N ASP A 269 -3.25 9.22 -18.87
CA ASP A 269 -4.06 10.22 -18.16
C ASP A 269 -5.55 9.87 -18.12
N ALA A 270 -6.12 9.32 -19.20
CA ALA A 270 -7.54 8.95 -19.23
C ALA A 270 -7.84 7.82 -18.22
N LEU A 271 -6.94 6.84 -18.11
CA LEU A 271 -7.03 5.78 -17.11
C LEU A 271 -6.78 6.31 -15.68
N ALA A 272 -5.80 7.19 -15.51
CA ALA A 272 -5.45 7.78 -14.22
C ALA A 272 -6.58 8.68 -13.66
N ARG A 273 -7.32 9.38 -14.53
CA ARG A 273 -8.52 10.18 -14.15
C ARG A 273 -9.66 9.28 -13.68
N LYS A 274 -9.84 8.12 -14.29
CA LYS A 274 -10.85 7.11 -13.91
C LYS A 274 -10.42 6.23 -12.73
N THR A 275 -9.17 6.30 -12.32
CA THR A 275 -8.62 5.48 -11.24
C THR A 275 -8.53 6.30 -9.98
N LEU A 276 -9.24 5.88 -8.93
CA LEU A 276 -9.18 6.53 -7.64
C LEU A 276 -7.83 6.31 -6.97
N MET A 277 -7.33 7.32 -6.26
CA MET A 277 -6.16 7.14 -5.42
C MET A 277 -6.52 6.43 -4.10
N TYR A 278 -5.63 5.55 -3.65
CA TYR A 278 -5.74 4.84 -2.38
C TYR A 278 -4.65 5.31 -1.42
N ALA A 279 -4.97 5.34 -0.14
CA ALA A 279 -3.98 5.64 0.88
C ALA A 279 -2.98 4.49 1.03
N ALA A 280 -1.70 4.81 1.08
CA ALA A 280 -0.61 3.87 1.32
C ALA A 280 -0.45 3.52 2.81
N GLY A 281 -1.26 4.13 3.68
CA GLY A 281 -1.12 4.01 5.13
C GLY A 281 -1.77 2.79 5.77
N ILE A 282 -2.46 1.97 4.98
CA ILE A 282 -2.91 0.65 5.40
C ILE A 282 -2.87 -0.29 4.20
N GLN A 283 -2.13 -1.38 4.33
CA GLN A 283 -1.96 -2.37 3.28
C GLN A 283 -1.97 -3.77 3.87
N PHE A 284 -2.61 -4.72 3.20
CA PHE A 284 -2.39 -6.15 3.46
C PHE A 284 -1.48 -6.70 2.38
N VAL A 285 -0.36 -7.30 2.78
CA VAL A 285 0.65 -7.84 1.89
C VAL A 285 0.83 -9.33 2.13
N ARG A 286 0.72 -10.11 1.06
CA ARG A 286 1.04 -11.55 1.04
C ARG A 286 2.20 -11.80 0.08
N ARG A 287 3.22 -12.53 0.52
CA ARG A 287 4.39 -12.82 -0.31
C ARG A 287 4.03 -13.67 -1.53
N GLY A 288 4.46 -13.21 -2.70
CA GLY A 288 4.26 -13.88 -3.98
C GLY A 288 4.84 -13.07 -5.14
N SER A 289 4.64 -13.54 -6.37
CA SER A 289 5.18 -12.89 -7.57
C SER A 289 4.67 -11.47 -7.76
N TYR A 290 3.36 -11.25 -7.57
CA TYR A 290 2.74 -9.92 -7.72
C TYR A 290 3.28 -8.94 -6.68
N SER A 291 3.28 -9.31 -5.41
CA SER A 291 3.77 -8.41 -4.35
C SER A 291 5.27 -8.14 -4.48
N LYS A 292 6.07 -9.13 -4.91
CA LYS A 292 7.48 -8.92 -5.25
C LYS A 292 7.65 -7.86 -6.34
N GLU A 293 6.88 -7.96 -7.42
CA GLU A 293 6.98 -7.01 -8.54
C GLU A 293 6.57 -5.60 -8.10
N VAL A 294 5.45 -5.46 -7.37
CA VAL A 294 5.01 -4.17 -6.83
C VAL A 294 6.10 -3.56 -5.95
N LEU A 295 6.63 -4.34 -5.00
CA LEU A 295 7.62 -3.85 -4.04
C LEU A 295 8.98 -3.58 -4.67
N LYS A 296 9.37 -4.30 -5.72
CA LYS A 296 10.58 -3.99 -6.50
C LYS A 296 10.51 -2.56 -7.04
N TRP A 297 9.44 -2.22 -7.75
CA TRP A 297 9.31 -0.88 -8.34
C TRP A 297 9.12 0.18 -7.27
N TYR A 298 8.39 -0.14 -6.21
CA TYR A 298 8.14 0.77 -5.10
C TYR A 298 9.44 1.11 -4.35
N LEU A 299 10.30 0.13 -4.11
CA LEU A 299 11.62 0.32 -3.52
C LEU A 299 12.55 1.10 -4.46
N LEU A 300 12.61 0.77 -5.76
CA LEU A 300 13.41 1.55 -6.71
C LEU A 300 13.02 3.03 -6.73
N CYS A 301 11.71 3.32 -6.71
CA CYS A 301 11.24 4.70 -6.64
C CYS A 301 11.65 5.39 -5.34
N ALA A 302 11.60 4.69 -4.21
CA ALA A 302 12.02 5.22 -2.92
C ALA A 302 13.49 5.63 -2.88
N LEU A 303 14.33 4.81 -3.51
CA LEU A 303 15.78 4.98 -3.55
C LEU A 303 16.23 6.02 -4.58
N ASP A 304 15.33 6.48 -5.45
CA ASP A 304 15.57 7.58 -6.38
C ASP A 304 14.78 8.83 -5.94
N GLN A 305 15.51 9.90 -5.60
CA GLN A 305 14.91 11.13 -5.10
C GLN A 305 13.88 11.71 -6.07
N TYR A 306 14.17 11.72 -7.37
CA TYR A 306 13.32 12.34 -8.37
C TYR A 306 12.12 11.47 -8.75
N CYS A 307 12.18 10.16 -8.49
CA CYS A 307 10.98 9.32 -8.59
C CYS A 307 10.03 9.59 -7.43
N MET A 308 10.50 9.43 -6.18
CA MET A 308 9.62 9.53 -5.01
C MET A 308 9.18 10.96 -4.70
N ALA A 309 10.07 11.93 -4.86
CA ALA A 309 9.84 13.34 -4.59
C ALA A 309 10.43 14.21 -5.71
N PRO A 310 9.77 14.25 -6.88
CA PRO A 310 10.19 15.11 -7.98
C PRO A 310 10.44 16.57 -7.54
N ARG A 311 11.26 17.32 -8.31
CA ARG A 311 11.44 18.76 -8.08
C ARG A 311 10.07 19.46 -8.02
N ASP A 312 9.93 20.39 -7.09
CA ASP A 312 8.71 21.16 -6.81
C ASP A 312 7.49 20.35 -6.32
N ALA A 313 7.68 19.07 -5.97
CA ALA A 313 6.63 18.27 -5.37
C ALA A 313 6.14 18.87 -4.04
N SER A 314 4.85 19.16 -3.97
CA SER A 314 4.18 19.68 -2.78
C SER A 314 3.11 18.71 -2.29
N GLN A 315 3.04 18.43 -1.00
CA GLN A 315 1.96 17.61 -0.44
C GLN A 315 0.59 18.29 -0.51
N SER A 316 0.57 19.62 -0.48
CA SER A 316 -0.66 20.41 -0.38
C SER A 316 -1.34 20.54 -1.73
N CYS A 317 -2.55 19.99 -1.85
CA CYS A 317 -3.32 20.02 -3.07
C CYS A 317 -4.20 21.26 -3.18
N ARG A 318 -4.17 21.88 -4.36
CA ARG A 318 -5.05 22.98 -4.75
C ARG A 318 -6.30 22.42 -5.41
N ASN A 319 -7.42 23.15 -5.33
CA ASN A 319 -8.64 22.86 -6.08
C ASN A 319 -9.30 21.49 -5.83
N LEU A 320 -9.04 20.82 -4.69
CA LEU A 320 -9.67 19.53 -4.33
C LEU A 320 -11.21 19.53 -4.44
N LYS A 321 -11.85 20.67 -4.17
CA LYS A 321 -13.31 20.81 -4.20
C LYS A 321 -13.89 21.13 -5.58
N LYS A 322 -13.06 21.35 -6.61
CA LYS A 322 -13.51 21.75 -7.95
C LYS A 322 -13.78 20.55 -8.83
N ASP A 323 -12.73 19.88 -9.28
CA ASP A 323 -12.82 18.67 -10.10
C ASP A 323 -11.69 17.69 -9.70
N PRO A 324 -11.92 16.87 -8.67
CA PRO A 324 -10.91 15.97 -8.12
C PRO A 324 -10.58 14.78 -9.04
N PHE A 325 -11.21 14.68 -10.21
CA PHE A 325 -10.99 13.60 -11.16
C PHE A 325 -10.35 14.08 -12.45
N ASN A 326 -10.73 15.25 -12.97
CA ASN A 326 -10.25 15.77 -14.25
C ASN A 326 -9.30 16.97 -14.15
N MET A 327 -8.96 17.45 -12.96
CA MET A 327 -7.92 18.47 -12.82
C MET A 327 -6.66 17.90 -12.20
N TYR A 328 -5.51 18.50 -12.52
CA TYR A 328 -4.30 18.28 -11.73
C TYR A 328 -4.36 19.21 -10.50
N GLY A 329 -4.19 18.63 -9.31
CA GLY A 329 -4.27 19.33 -8.03
C GLY A 329 -3.02 20.14 -7.68
N HIS A 330 -2.02 20.21 -8.56
CA HIS A 330 -0.72 20.85 -8.30
C HIS A 330 -0.07 20.37 -6.99
N CYS A 331 -0.15 19.06 -6.76
CA CYS A 331 0.43 18.39 -5.61
C CYS A 331 0.99 17.02 -5.97
N HIS A 332 1.60 16.39 -4.97
CA HIS A 332 2.14 15.07 -5.03
C HIS A 332 1.85 14.31 -3.73
N ARG A 333 1.37 13.07 -3.84
CA ARG A 333 1.12 12.21 -2.68
C ARG A 333 2.18 11.13 -2.52
N PHE A 334 3.37 11.31 -3.10
CA PHE A 334 4.59 10.54 -2.85
C PHE A 334 4.34 9.02 -2.92
N ASP A 335 4.40 8.33 -1.78
CA ASP A 335 4.17 6.90 -1.59
C ASP A 335 2.87 6.40 -2.24
N GLN A 336 1.78 7.15 -2.07
CA GLN A 336 0.47 6.85 -2.66
C GLN A 336 0.46 6.96 -4.18
N SER A 337 1.15 7.96 -4.72
CA SER A 337 1.28 8.16 -6.17
C SER A 337 2.10 7.03 -6.79
N ALA A 338 3.21 6.63 -6.16
CA ALA A 338 4.06 5.55 -6.65
C ALA A 338 3.30 4.22 -6.68
N LEU A 339 2.70 3.82 -5.56
CA LEU A 339 1.89 2.59 -5.50
C LEU A 339 0.72 2.61 -6.48
N GLY A 340 0.04 3.75 -6.58
CA GLY A 340 -1.03 3.97 -7.55
C GLY A 340 -0.60 3.71 -8.98
N ALA A 341 0.52 4.32 -9.39
CA ALA A 341 1.11 4.16 -10.72
C ALA A 341 1.45 2.70 -11.03
N ILE A 342 2.17 2.06 -10.11
CA ILE A 342 2.66 0.70 -10.25
C ILE A 342 1.49 -0.26 -10.39
N LYS A 343 0.56 -0.24 -9.43
CA LYS A 343 -0.60 -1.13 -9.41
C LYS A 343 -1.49 -0.92 -10.62
N MET A 344 -1.76 0.33 -11.01
CA MET A 344 -2.59 0.64 -12.17
C MET A 344 -2.06 -0.01 -13.45
N SER A 345 -0.75 0.05 -13.69
CA SER A 345 -0.13 -0.56 -14.88
C SER A 345 -0.12 -2.09 -14.81
N ILE A 346 0.25 -2.67 -13.67
CA ILE A 346 0.28 -4.13 -13.51
C ILE A 346 -1.13 -4.72 -13.69
N PHE A 347 -2.16 -4.08 -13.14
CA PHE A 347 -3.54 -4.51 -13.38
C PHE A 347 -3.96 -4.37 -14.84
N ALA A 348 -3.56 -3.29 -15.51
CA ALA A 348 -3.85 -3.11 -16.93
C ALA A 348 -3.15 -4.16 -17.80
N ARG A 349 -2.00 -4.70 -17.39
CA ARG A 349 -1.29 -5.79 -18.07
C ARG A 349 -2.07 -7.10 -18.01
N GLU A 350 -2.49 -7.49 -16.81
CA GLU A 350 -3.01 -8.84 -16.55
C GLU A 350 -4.50 -8.99 -16.90
N ARG A 351 -5.19 -7.88 -17.25
CA ARG A 351 -6.64 -7.84 -17.52
C ARG A 351 -7.48 -8.44 -16.39
N HIS A 352 -6.95 -8.47 -15.16
CA HIS A 352 -7.68 -8.98 -14.02
C HIS A 352 -8.90 -8.11 -13.75
N ASN A 353 -10.03 -8.74 -13.44
CA ASN A 353 -11.14 -8.08 -12.80
C ASN A 353 -10.60 -7.45 -11.51
N ARG A 354 -10.73 -6.12 -11.39
CA ARG A 354 -10.46 -5.44 -10.11
C ARG A 354 -11.32 -6.14 -9.07
N ILE A 355 -10.73 -6.67 -8.00
CA ILE A 355 -11.53 -6.95 -6.81
C ILE A 355 -12.22 -5.66 -6.47
N ASN A 356 -13.56 -5.69 -6.41
CA ASN A 356 -14.31 -4.52 -6.00
C ASN A 356 -13.91 -4.23 -4.55
N TYR A 357 -13.18 -3.13 -4.34
CA TYR A 357 -12.62 -2.74 -3.05
C TYR A 357 -13.70 -2.48 -1.97
N THR A 358 -14.99 -2.54 -2.35
CA THR A 358 -16.12 -2.68 -1.42
C THR A 358 -16.00 -3.91 -0.51
N ILE A 359 -15.18 -4.90 -0.85
CA ILE A 359 -14.82 -6.02 0.01
C ILE A 359 -14.27 -5.55 1.37
N TRP A 360 -13.40 -4.53 1.39
CA TRP A 360 -12.77 -4.09 2.64
C TRP A 360 -13.77 -3.69 3.71
N ASN A 361 -14.75 -2.88 3.34
CA ASN A 361 -15.76 -2.38 4.27
C ASN A 361 -16.63 -3.51 4.86
N LYS A 362 -16.66 -4.69 4.24
CA LYS A 362 -17.37 -5.87 4.77
C LYS A 362 -16.59 -6.58 5.87
N PHE A 363 -15.26 -6.46 5.87
CA PHE A 363 -14.38 -7.25 6.75
C PHE A 363 -13.62 -6.41 7.77
N LEU A 364 -13.37 -5.15 7.44
CA LEU A 364 -12.49 -4.27 8.20
C LEU A 364 -13.05 -2.84 8.20
N THR A 365 -13.21 -2.30 9.41
CA THR A 365 -13.41 -0.86 9.60
C THR A 365 -12.19 -0.26 10.27
N VAL A 366 -11.60 0.74 9.60
CA VAL A 366 -10.49 1.53 10.15
C VAL A 366 -10.85 3.00 10.26
N GLU A 367 -10.24 3.66 11.24
CA GLU A 367 -10.28 5.11 11.37
C GLU A 367 -8.86 5.69 11.37
N ARG A 368 -8.76 6.97 10.99
CA ARG A 368 -7.57 7.79 11.24
C ARG A 368 -7.81 8.63 12.48
N SER A 369 -6.98 8.45 13.50
CA SER A 369 -7.03 9.21 14.74
C SER A 369 -5.96 10.31 14.73
N THR A 370 -6.29 11.46 15.31
CA THR A 370 -5.37 12.58 15.50
C THR A 370 -4.62 12.47 16.83
N ARG A 371 -3.57 13.29 17.01
CA ARG A 371 -2.67 13.40 18.17
C ARG A 371 -3.32 13.53 19.57
N LEU A 372 -4.65 13.62 19.68
CA LEU A 372 -5.38 13.83 20.94
C LEU A 372 -5.41 12.62 21.90
N ALA A 373 -4.62 11.58 21.63
CA ALA A 373 -4.50 10.40 22.48
C ALA A 373 -3.41 10.53 23.57
N SER A 374 -3.19 11.74 24.10
CA SER A 374 -2.12 12.04 25.09
C SER A 374 -2.30 11.35 26.45
N HIS A 375 -3.45 10.75 26.72
CA HIS A 375 -3.79 10.20 28.05
C HIS A 375 -3.63 8.68 28.18
N ILE A 376 -2.96 8.02 27.24
CA ILE A 376 -2.67 6.59 27.42
C ILE A 376 -1.49 6.45 28.37
N THR A 377 -1.77 5.91 29.55
CA THR A 377 -0.75 5.43 30.47
C THR A 377 -0.60 3.93 30.29
N ASN A 378 0.67 3.52 30.15
CA ASN A 378 1.17 2.15 30.14
C ASN A 378 0.78 1.26 28.93
N LEU A 379 1.76 0.97 28.06
CA LEU A 379 1.69 -0.10 27.05
C LEU A 379 2.30 -1.42 27.53
N ALA A 380 2.76 -1.49 28.79
CA ALA A 380 3.42 -2.67 29.31
C ALA A 380 2.49 -3.88 29.39
N CYS A 381 3.09 -5.04 29.18
CA CYS A 381 2.45 -6.30 29.50
C CYS A 381 2.12 -6.38 31.00
N PRO A 382 0.96 -6.93 31.38
CA PRO A 382 0.66 -7.26 32.78
C PRO A 382 1.72 -8.17 33.44
N ASN A 383 2.44 -8.96 32.64
CA ASN A 383 3.37 -10.01 33.11
C ASN A 383 4.85 -9.76 32.74
N LYS A 384 5.23 -8.56 32.27
CA LYS A 384 6.65 -8.15 32.15
C LYS A 384 6.92 -7.12 33.24
N ALA A 385 7.13 -7.59 34.46
CA ALA A 385 7.64 -6.79 35.57
C ALA A 385 9.13 -7.09 35.77
#